data_AF-A0A0E0D2D1-F1
#
_entry.id   AF-A0A0E0D2D1-F1
#
_cell.length_a   1.000
_cell.length_b   1.000
_cell.length_c   1.000
_cell.angle_alpha   90.00
_cell.angle_beta   90.00
_cell.angle_gamma   90.00
#
_symmetry.space_group_name_H-M   'P 1'
#
loop_
_entity.id
_entity.type
_entity.pdbx_description
1 polymer ?
#
loop_
_entity_poly.entity_id
_entity_poly.type
_entity_poly.pdbx_seq_one_letter_code
_entity_poly.pdbx_strand_id
1 'polypeptide(L)'
;MVLVVKQYRCTHSASCLCLKGHISEDALFLVFRHMNWNPRMIALFSCVSKWFDDIAKRVLWKEFCHARAPRMMQDLHSGGSHIVDGNWKALGKLLIHCVGCTKGGLFGNIHVPGHFVFRTRFSRTCGKSILPPQCRTDVLYVSDPCEHLDQGEEGDLGFFRGIFKSFASSKVKKMLIEKQAKFHPKEVCPYCKAKLWNLLQANMIPRSASIRLDAYDDSVEYYICLNGHILGLCTLMPVSDSEDAKEYWVKDVE
;
A
#
# COMPACT_ATOMS: atom_id res chain seq x y z
N MET A 1 15.38 -21.32 34.31
CA MET A 1 14.97 -19.90 34.36
C MET A 1 13.45 -19.86 34.31
N VAL A 2 12.79 -19.64 35.44
CA VAL A 2 11.33 -19.69 35.57
C VAL A 2 10.77 -18.37 35.02
N LEU A 3 10.04 -18.44 33.91
CA LEU A 3 9.33 -17.28 33.38
C LEU A 3 8.18 -16.95 34.33
N VAL A 4 8.25 -15.78 34.96
CA VAL A 4 7.15 -15.24 35.74
C VAL A 4 5.99 -14.99 34.78
N VAL A 5 5.00 -15.89 34.80
CA VAL A 5 3.76 -15.71 34.05
C VAL A 5 3.01 -14.56 34.70
N LYS A 6 3.10 -13.35 34.14
CA LYS A 6 2.23 -12.25 34.52
C LYS A 6 0.79 -12.71 34.33
N GLN A 7 0.08 -12.94 35.43
CA GLN A 7 -1.37 -13.13 35.39
C GLN A 7 -1.99 -11.79 35.01
N TYR A 8 -2.30 -11.63 33.72
CA TYR A 8 -3.09 -10.50 33.25
C TYR A 8 -4.50 -10.66 33.79
N ARG A 9 -4.83 -9.87 34.83
CA ARG A 9 -6.22 -9.68 35.24
C ARG A 9 -7.04 -9.27 34.02
N CYS A 10 -8.19 -9.92 33.85
CA CYS A 10 -9.13 -9.65 32.78
C CYS A 10 -9.40 -8.14 32.64
N THR A 11 -9.24 -7.57 31.44
CA THR A 11 -9.44 -6.14 31.16
C THR A 11 -10.88 -5.81 30.72
N HIS A 12 -11.83 -6.74 30.79
CA HIS A 12 -13.21 -6.53 30.32
C HIS A 12 -14.00 -5.56 31.21
N SER A 13 -13.86 -5.67 32.54
CA SER A 13 -14.57 -4.87 33.55
C SER A 13 -14.07 -5.24 34.95
N ALA A 14 -14.21 -4.34 35.93
CA ALA A 14 -14.05 -4.64 37.35
C ALA A 14 -15.00 -5.74 37.86
N SER A 15 -16.06 -6.05 37.10
CA SER A 15 -17.07 -7.06 37.41
C SER A 15 -16.98 -8.35 36.58
N CYS A 16 -15.91 -8.62 35.81
CA CYS A 16 -15.87 -9.86 35.02
C CYS A 16 -15.71 -11.12 35.91
N LEU A 17 -16.63 -12.07 35.78
CA LEU A 17 -16.58 -13.42 36.35
C LEU A 17 -15.64 -14.40 35.58
N CYS A 18 -14.70 -13.86 34.81
CA CYS A 18 -13.79 -14.60 33.95
C CYS A 18 -12.82 -15.49 34.78
N LEU A 19 -13.09 -16.79 34.94
CA LEU A 19 -12.27 -17.69 35.78
C LEU A 19 -10.91 -18.12 35.17
N LYS A 20 -10.69 -17.97 33.85
CA LYS A 20 -9.47 -18.45 33.15
C LYS A 20 -8.69 -17.39 32.36
N GLY A 21 -9.05 -16.11 32.44
CA GLY A 21 -8.42 -15.04 31.65
C GLY A 21 -8.63 -15.22 30.14
N HIS A 22 -8.01 -14.35 29.33
CA HIS A 22 -7.94 -14.57 27.88
C HIS A 22 -7.01 -15.76 27.57
N ILE A 23 -7.23 -16.39 26.42
CA ILE A 23 -6.25 -17.32 25.83
C ILE A 23 -4.85 -16.67 25.77
N SER A 24 -3.77 -17.43 25.96
CA SER A 24 -2.42 -16.85 25.95
C SER A 24 -2.05 -16.25 24.58
N GLU A 25 -1.17 -15.22 24.58
CA GLU A 25 -0.65 -14.65 23.33
C GLU A 25 0.05 -15.72 22.47
N ASP A 26 0.72 -16.69 23.09
CA ASP A 26 1.39 -17.80 22.39
C ASP A 26 0.38 -18.70 21.66
N ALA A 27 -0.73 -19.05 22.31
CA ALA A 27 -1.76 -19.87 21.68
C ALA A 27 -2.44 -19.12 20.53
N LEU A 28 -2.70 -17.82 20.69
CA LEU A 28 -3.17 -16.96 19.59
C LEU A 28 -2.16 -16.91 18.44
N PHE A 29 -0.88 -16.74 18.73
CA PHE A 29 0.19 -16.73 17.74
C PHE A 29 0.20 -18.04 16.94
N LEU A 30 0.13 -19.20 17.62
CA LEU A 30 0.10 -20.50 16.96
C LEU A 30 -1.14 -20.69 16.09
N VAL A 31 -2.31 -20.25 16.55
CA VAL A 31 -3.57 -20.28 15.79
C VAL A 31 -3.45 -19.43 14.52
N PHE A 32 -2.97 -18.19 14.63
CA PHE A 32 -2.80 -17.32 13.46
C PHE A 32 -1.70 -17.79 12.52
N ARG A 33 -0.61 -18.38 13.05
CA ARG A 33 0.42 -19.03 12.24
C ARG A 33 -0.15 -20.20 11.44
N HIS A 34 -0.99 -21.03 12.06
CA HIS A 34 -1.66 -22.15 11.38
C HIS A 34 -2.60 -21.66 10.27
N MET A 35 -3.30 -20.54 10.48
CA MET A 35 -4.13 -19.88 9.46
C MET A 35 -3.32 -19.11 8.41
N ASN A 36 -2.00 -19.26 8.38
CA ASN A 36 -1.09 -18.51 7.50
C ASN A 36 -1.33 -16.98 7.55
N TRP A 37 -1.51 -16.46 8.75
CA TRP A 37 -1.71 -15.04 9.03
C TRP A 37 -2.89 -14.42 8.26
N ASN A 38 -4.00 -15.15 8.12
CA ASN A 38 -5.15 -14.70 7.33
C ASN A 38 -5.60 -13.28 7.74
N PRO A 39 -5.48 -12.27 6.84
CA PRO A 39 -5.72 -10.88 7.20
C PRO A 39 -7.21 -10.56 7.45
N ARG A 40 -8.14 -11.33 6.87
CA ARG A 40 -9.58 -11.18 7.18
C ARG A 40 -9.84 -11.59 8.63
N MET A 41 -9.23 -12.70 9.06
CA MET A 41 -9.35 -13.15 10.44
C MET A 41 -8.67 -12.19 11.43
N ILE A 42 -7.51 -11.63 11.07
CA ILE A 42 -6.85 -10.63 11.92
C ILE A 42 -7.75 -9.39 12.08
N ALA A 43 -8.38 -8.92 10.99
CA ALA A 43 -9.30 -7.78 11.04
C ALA A 43 -10.53 -8.07 11.90
N LEU A 44 -11.20 -9.20 11.70
CA LEU A 44 -12.35 -9.61 12.52
C LEU A 44 -11.98 -9.73 14.00
N PHE A 45 -10.86 -10.39 14.29
CA PHE A 45 -10.34 -10.57 15.65
C PHE A 45 -10.07 -9.23 16.34
N SER A 46 -9.49 -8.25 15.62
CA SER A 46 -9.23 -6.91 16.16
C SER A 46 -10.51 -6.15 16.55
N CYS A 47 -11.66 -6.49 15.97
CA CYS A 47 -12.93 -5.83 16.29
C CYS A 47 -13.63 -6.39 17.54
N VAL A 48 -13.14 -7.50 18.10
CA VAL A 48 -13.83 -8.20 19.20
C VAL A 48 -13.58 -7.53 20.56
N SER A 49 -12.37 -7.04 20.84
CA SER A 49 -12.05 -6.34 22.09
C SER A 49 -10.79 -5.47 21.96
N LYS A 50 -10.60 -4.53 22.89
CA LYS A 50 -9.37 -3.70 22.95
C LYS A 50 -8.10 -4.56 23.09
N TRP A 51 -8.16 -5.59 23.91
CA TRP A 51 -7.02 -6.49 24.12
C TRP A 51 -6.64 -7.23 22.82
N PHE A 52 -7.64 -7.69 22.06
CA PHE A 52 -7.41 -8.33 20.77
C PHE A 52 -6.91 -7.35 19.70
N ASP A 53 -7.42 -6.12 19.66
CA ASP A 53 -6.92 -5.06 18.78
C ASP A 53 -5.44 -4.73 19.08
N ASP A 54 -5.07 -4.66 20.35
CA ASP A 54 -3.69 -4.40 20.78
C ASP A 54 -2.74 -5.53 20.37
N ILE A 55 -3.15 -6.79 20.51
CA ILE A 55 -2.37 -7.95 20.02
C ILE A 55 -2.27 -7.93 18.50
N ALA A 56 -3.37 -7.63 17.80
CA ALA A 56 -3.35 -7.55 16.34
C ALA A 56 -2.36 -6.50 15.85
N LYS A 57 -2.35 -5.31 16.45
CA LYS A 57 -1.45 -4.21 16.12
C LYS A 57 0.02 -4.52 16.43
N ARG A 58 0.31 -5.13 17.59
CA ARG A 58 1.69 -5.40 18.03
C ARG A 58 2.31 -6.62 17.35
N VAL A 59 1.52 -7.67 17.13
CA VAL A 59 2.02 -9.00 16.75
C VAL A 59 1.46 -9.44 15.40
N LEU A 60 0.14 -9.57 15.27
CA LEU A 60 -0.43 -10.31 14.13
C LEU A 60 -0.21 -9.61 12.78
N TRP A 61 -0.39 -8.29 12.71
CA TRP A 61 -0.12 -7.54 11.48
C TRP A 61 1.37 -7.53 11.12
N LYS A 62 2.26 -7.59 12.12
CA LYS A 62 3.70 -7.70 11.90
C LYS A 62 4.04 -9.03 11.23
N GLU A 63 3.59 -10.13 11.81
CA GLU A 63 3.83 -11.48 11.27
C GLU A 63 3.19 -11.65 9.88
N PHE A 64 1.99 -11.10 9.68
CA PHE A 64 1.37 -11.03 8.36
C PHE A 64 2.27 -10.34 7.34
N CYS A 65 2.82 -9.16 7.65
CA CYS A 65 3.68 -8.42 6.72
C CYS A 65 4.98 -9.19 6.40
N HIS A 66 5.60 -9.80 7.40
CA HIS A 66 6.80 -10.64 7.21
C HIS A 66 6.52 -11.85 6.33
N ALA A 67 5.42 -12.56 6.56
CA ALA A 67 5.03 -13.70 5.73
C ALA A 67 4.66 -13.27 4.30
N ARG A 68 4.01 -12.12 4.14
CA ARG A 68 3.46 -11.68 2.85
C ARG A 68 4.51 -11.10 1.91
N ALA A 69 5.50 -10.39 2.44
CA ALA A 69 6.49 -9.66 1.65
C ALA A 69 7.91 -9.69 2.28
N PRO A 70 8.50 -10.89 2.49
CA PRO A 70 9.69 -11.07 3.33
C PRO A 70 10.91 -10.24 2.90
N ARG A 71 11.20 -10.20 1.60
CA ARG A 71 12.34 -9.42 1.05
C ARG A 71 12.15 -7.92 1.25
N MET A 72 10.93 -7.42 0.99
CA MET A 72 10.60 -6.03 1.22
C MET A 72 10.69 -5.71 2.72
N MET A 73 10.23 -6.59 3.59
CA MET A 73 10.32 -6.36 5.04
C MET A 73 11.76 -6.32 5.52
N GLN A 74 12.62 -7.22 5.06
CA GLN A 74 14.04 -7.20 5.39
C GLN A 74 14.69 -5.87 4.98
N ASP A 75 14.36 -5.38 3.78
CA ASP A 75 14.88 -4.10 3.29
C ASP A 75 14.33 -2.91 4.08
N LEU A 76 13.02 -2.87 4.36
CA LEU A 76 12.38 -1.79 5.15
C LEU A 76 12.90 -1.71 6.59
N HIS A 77 13.32 -2.83 7.20
CA HIS A 77 13.90 -2.83 8.55
C HIS A 77 15.40 -2.51 8.56
N SER A 78 16.08 -2.63 7.41
CA SER A 78 17.51 -2.37 7.34
C SER A 78 17.81 -0.86 7.35
N GLY A 79 18.79 -0.44 8.16
CA GLY A 79 19.34 0.92 8.11
C GLY A 79 18.59 1.98 8.92
N GLY A 80 17.98 1.61 10.06
CA GLY A 80 17.39 2.59 11.00
C GLY A 80 16.09 3.24 10.53
N SER A 81 15.40 2.63 9.56
CA SER A 81 14.08 3.10 9.14
C SER A 81 13.02 2.71 10.16
N HIS A 82 12.44 3.71 10.83
CA HIS A 82 11.33 3.55 11.78
C HIS A 82 9.95 3.39 11.11
N ILE A 83 9.89 3.23 9.78
CA ILE A 83 8.61 3.23 9.04
C ILE A 83 7.65 2.15 9.56
N VAL A 84 8.19 1.05 10.06
CA VAL A 84 7.42 -0.12 10.47
C VAL A 84 7.30 -0.27 11.99
N ASP A 85 8.00 0.56 12.77
CA ASP A 85 7.92 0.55 14.23
C ASP A 85 6.57 1.13 14.68
N GLY A 86 5.56 0.26 14.78
CA GLY A 86 4.24 0.57 15.34
C GLY A 86 3.11 0.78 14.34
N ASN A 87 3.38 0.79 13.03
CA ASN A 87 2.34 0.99 12.00
C ASN A 87 2.07 -0.22 11.09
N TRP A 88 2.25 -1.43 11.64
CA TRP A 88 2.02 -2.71 10.95
C TRP A 88 0.63 -2.83 10.33
N LYS A 89 -0.40 -2.28 10.98
CA LYS A 89 -1.77 -2.29 10.47
C LYS A 89 -1.90 -1.50 9.16
N ALA A 90 -1.25 -0.34 9.05
CA ALA A 90 -1.28 0.45 7.82
C ALA A 90 -0.53 -0.25 6.69
N LEU A 91 0.64 -0.84 6.99
CA LEU A 91 1.39 -1.63 6.02
C LEU A 91 0.62 -2.86 5.58
N GLY A 92 0.02 -3.59 6.52
CA GLY A 92 -0.84 -4.74 6.24
C GLY A 92 -1.98 -4.35 5.31
N LYS A 93 -2.69 -3.26 5.61
CA LYS A 93 -3.74 -2.70 4.75
C LYS A 93 -3.19 -2.33 3.37
N LEU A 94 -2.04 -1.67 3.30
CA LEU A 94 -1.37 -1.33 2.04
C LEU A 94 -1.03 -2.57 1.22
N LEU A 95 -0.67 -3.69 1.81
CA LEU A 95 -0.36 -4.91 1.05
C LEU A 95 -1.61 -5.54 0.40
N ILE A 96 -2.78 -5.39 1.02
CA ILE A 96 -3.97 -6.21 0.71
C ILE A 96 -5.22 -5.44 0.29
N HIS A 97 -5.17 -4.11 0.20
CA HIS A 97 -6.37 -3.32 -0.03
C HIS A 97 -6.17 -2.35 -1.19
N CYS A 98 -6.94 -2.55 -2.26
CA CYS A 98 -7.18 -1.52 -3.25
C CYS A 98 -8.18 -0.54 -2.66
N VAL A 99 -7.83 0.75 -2.62
CA VAL A 99 -8.69 1.77 -2.01
C VAL A 99 -9.86 2.14 -2.93
N GLY A 100 -9.71 1.95 -4.24
CA GLY A 100 -10.61 2.51 -5.23
C GLY A 100 -10.66 4.03 -5.14
N CYS A 101 -11.80 4.61 -5.52
CA CYS A 101 -12.07 6.03 -5.39
C CYS A 101 -13.56 6.31 -5.11
N THR A 102 -13.81 7.47 -4.51
CA THR A 102 -15.16 8.00 -4.27
C THR A 102 -15.29 9.34 -4.94
N LYS A 103 -16.50 9.68 -5.40
CA LYS A 103 -16.78 10.97 -6.04
C LYS A 103 -16.36 12.12 -5.12
N GLY A 104 -15.56 13.05 -5.64
CA GLY A 104 -15.04 14.19 -4.88
C GLY A 104 -13.94 13.85 -3.88
N GLY A 105 -13.38 12.64 -3.95
CA GLY A 105 -12.23 12.20 -3.16
C GLY A 105 -10.90 12.55 -3.84
N LEU A 106 -9.92 11.64 -3.72
CA LEU A 106 -8.56 11.87 -4.23
C LEU A 106 -8.43 11.84 -5.77
N PHE A 107 -9.37 11.18 -6.46
CA PHE A 107 -9.24 10.89 -7.89
C PHE A 107 -10.52 11.22 -8.65
N GLY A 108 -10.80 12.51 -8.81
CA GLY A 108 -11.91 13.00 -9.62
C GLY A 108 -13.31 12.61 -9.13
N ASN A 109 -14.26 12.58 -10.07
CA ASN A 109 -15.69 12.34 -9.82
C ASN A 109 -16.14 10.89 -10.12
N ILE A 110 -15.18 9.97 -10.17
CA ILE A 110 -15.42 8.55 -10.43
C ILE A 110 -15.73 7.85 -9.10
N HIS A 111 -16.51 6.77 -9.16
CA HIS A 111 -16.67 5.88 -8.03
C HIS A 111 -16.24 4.46 -8.40
N VAL A 112 -15.16 4.01 -7.77
CA VAL A 112 -14.68 2.64 -7.83
C VAL A 112 -14.63 2.10 -6.40
N PRO A 113 -15.39 1.06 -6.04
CA PRO A 113 -15.37 0.52 -4.69
C PRO A 113 -14.00 -0.11 -4.38
N GLY A 114 -13.46 0.20 -3.21
CA GLY A 114 -12.27 -0.46 -2.70
C GLY A 114 -12.55 -1.94 -2.36
N HIS A 115 -11.53 -2.78 -2.47
CA HIS A 115 -11.66 -4.21 -2.21
C HIS A 115 -10.36 -4.83 -1.70
N PHE A 116 -10.50 -6.05 -1.18
CA PHE A 116 -9.37 -6.89 -0.81
C PHE A 116 -8.66 -7.42 -2.06
N VAL A 117 -7.34 -7.32 -2.08
CA VAL A 117 -6.46 -7.84 -3.12
C VAL A 117 -5.68 -9.02 -2.55
N PHE A 118 -5.96 -10.21 -3.07
CA PHE A 118 -5.38 -11.45 -2.55
C PHE A 118 -3.88 -11.54 -2.85
N ARG A 119 -3.46 -11.13 -4.05
CA ARG A 119 -2.07 -11.11 -4.46
C ARG A 119 -1.66 -9.78 -5.07
N THR A 120 -0.57 -9.24 -4.53
CA THR A 120 0.05 -8.03 -5.04
C THR A 120 1.55 -8.16 -4.89
N ARG A 121 2.26 -7.89 -5.98
CA ARG A 121 3.71 -7.85 -6.01
C ARG A 121 4.12 -6.40 -5.90
N PHE A 122 5.18 -6.15 -5.14
CA PHE A 122 5.78 -4.83 -5.00
C PHE A 122 7.18 -4.86 -5.61
N SER A 123 7.45 -3.90 -6.50
CA SER A 123 8.68 -3.85 -7.29
C SER A 123 9.43 -2.53 -7.08
N ARG A 124 10.74 -2.64 -6.85
CA ARG A 124 11.66 -1.49 -6.84
C ARG A 124 11.87 -0.91 -8.24
N THR A 125 11.81 -1.75 -9.27
CA THR A 125 11.99 -1.31 -10.66
C THR A 125 10.80 -0.45 -11.10
N CYS A 126 9.58 -0.85 -10.73
CA CYS A 126 8.40 -0.01 -10.91
C CYS A 126 8.55 1.30 -10.12
N GLY A 127 8.90 1.21 -8.84
CA GLY A 127 9.17 2.38 -7.99
C GLY A 127 10.17 3.37 -8.59
N LYS A 128 11.31 2.91 -9.10
CA LYS A 128 12.30 3.78 -9.78
C LYS A 128 11.74 4.49 -11.02
N SER A 129 10.79 3.88 -11.73
CA SER A 129 10.26 4.43 -12.99
C SER A 129 9.26 5.56 -12.73
N ILE A 130 8.57 5.55 -11.59
CA ILE A 130 7.63 6.61 -11.23
C ILE A 130 8.29 7.78 -10.49
N LEU A 131 9.59 7.70 -10.19
CA LEU A 131 10.35 8.77 -9.53
C LEU A 131 10.98 9.74 -10.53
N PRO A 132 10.99 11.06 -10.24
CA PRO A 132 11.80 12.02 -10.99
C PRO A 132 13.26 11.57 -11.12
N PRO A 133 13.95 11.87 -12.22
CA PRO A 133 15.33 11.41 -12.45
C PRO A 133 16.28 11.68 -11.28
N GLN A 134 16.26 12.87 -10.68
CA GLN A 134 17.11 13.21 -9.53
C GLN A 134 16.81 12.42 -8.25
N CYS A 135 15.61 11.83 -8.15
CA CYS A 135 15.14 11.07 -7.00
C CYS A 135 15.31 9.56 -7.14
N ARG A 136 15.82 9.04 -8.27
CA ARG A 136 15.93 7.58 -8.54
C ARG A 136 16.86 6.81 -7.59
N THR A 137 17.63 7.52 -6.75
CA THR A 137 18.40 6.92 -5.65
C THR A 137 17.54 6.58 -4.45
N ASP A 138 16.35 7.19 -4.31
CA ASP A 138 15.40 6.83 -3.27
C ASP A 138 14.88 5.40 -3.51
N VAL A 139 14.66 4.66 -2.42
CA VAL A 139 14.13 3.30 -2.48
C VAL A 139 12.62 3.36 -2.28
N LEU A 140 11.90 3.06 -3.34
CA LEU A 140 10.45 3.01 -3.39
C LEU A 140 10.01 1.65 -3.95
N TYR A 141 9.07 1.01 -3.27
CA TYR A 141 8.37 -0.17 -3.72
C TYR A 141 6.98 0.22 -4.22
N VAL A 142 6.60 -0.22 -5.41
CA VAL A 142 5.27 0.05 -6.00
C VAL A 142 4.62 -1.25 -6.42
N SER A 143 3.33 -1.36 -6.19
CA SER A 143 2.54 -2.50 -6.62
C SER A 143 2.30 -2.49 -8.12
N ASP A 144 2.07 -3.66 -8.68
CA ASP A 144 1.33 -3.74 -9.95
C ASP A 144 -0.06 -3.07 -9.76
N PRO A 145 -0.60 -2.37 -10.78
CA PRO A 145 -1.93 -1.81 -10.71
C PRO A 145 -3.00 -2.88 -10.47
N CYS A 146 -4.01 -2.53 -9.68
CA CYS A 146 -5.26 -3.26 -9.66
C CYS A 146 -6.13 -2.71 -10.79
N GLU A 147 -6.47 -3.57 -11.74
CA GLU A 147 -7.24 -3.20 -12.94
C GLU A 147 -8.73 -3.18 -12.63
N HIS A 148 -9.40 -2.12 -13.05
CA HIS A 148 -10.83 -1.90 -12.96
C HIS A 148 -11.33 -1.53 -14.34
N LEU A 149 -11.87 -2.52 -15.05
CA LEU A 149 -12.28 -2.39 -16.44
C LEU A 149 -13.67 -1.74 -16.56
N ASP A 150 -13.99 -1.22 -17.73
CA ASP A 150 -15.33 -0.73 -18.09
C ASP A 150 -15.84 0.43 -17.20
N GLN A 151 -14.99 1.41 -16.86
CA GLN A 151 -15.38 2.56 -16.02
C GLN A 151 -16.06 3.70 -16.80
N GLY A 152 -16.68 3.38 -17.93
CA GLY A 152 -17.37 4.33 -18.81
C GLY A 152 -16.39 5.21 -19.58
N GLU A 153 -16.64 6.52 -19.58
CA GLU A 153 -15.82 7.50 -20.32
C GLU A 153 -14.36 7.59 -19.84
N GLU A 154 -14.08 7.11 -18.63
CA GLU A 154 -12.75 7.13 -18.02
C GLU A 154 -11.86 5.97 -18.47
N GLY A 155 -12.42 5.01 -19.23
CA GLY A 155 -11.72 3.83 -19.71
C GLY A 155 -11.37 2.83 -18.61
N ASP A 156 -10.34 2.03 -18.85
CA ASP A 156 -9.84 1.05 -17.89
C ASP A 156 -8.92 1.75 -16.88
N LEU A 157 -9.16 1.53 -15.59
CA LEU A 157 -8.44 2.22 -14.53
C LEU A 157 -7.47 1.29 -13.80
N GLY A 158 -6.27 1.78 -13.52
CA GLY A 158 -5.24 1.08 -12.76
C GLY A 158 -4.96 1.76 -11.43
N PHE A 159 -5.31 1.11 -10.31
CA PHE A 159 -4.98 1.60 -8.97
C PHE A 159 -3.71 0.96 -8.43
N PHE A 160 -2.67 1.76 -8.22
CA PHE A 160 -1.41 1.28 -7.65
C PHE A 160 -1.13 1.89 -6.27
N ARG A 161 -0.27 1.24 -5.51
CA ARG A 161 0.12 1.66 -4.16
C ARG A 161 1.57 1.37 -3.90
N GLY A 162 2.18 2.03 -2.94
CA GLY A 162 3.62 1.89 -2.73
C GLY A 162 4.09 2.36 -1.38
N ILE A 163 5.34 2.03 -1.06
CA ILE A 163 5.97 2.42 0.20
C ILE A 163 7.45 2.73 -0.01
N PHE A 164 7.88 3.88 0.48
CA PHE A 164 9.29 4.23 0.56
C PHE A 164 9.99 3.48 1.69
N LYS A 165 11.28 3.19 1.50
CA LYS A 165 12.14 2.67 2.57
C LYS A 165 12.49 3.73 3.62
N SER A 166 12.77 4.96 3.21
CA SER A 166 13.22 6.03 4.11
C SER A 166 12.68 7.38 3.63
N PHE A 167 11.35 7.54 3.59
CA PHE A 167 10.76 8.75 3.02
C PHE A 167 11.20 10.04 3.74
N ALA A 168 11.38 9.96 5.06
CA ALA A 168 11.77 11.10 5.88
C ALA A 168 13.09 11.75 5.43
N SER A 169 14.01 10.97 4.89
CA SER A 169 15.32 11.40 4.36
C SER A 169 15.40 11.32 2.83
N SER A 170 14.27 11.12 2.14
CA SER A 170 14.25 10.96 0.67
C SER A 170 14.47 12.28 -0.07
N LYS A 171 15.04 12.19 -1.26
CA LYS A 171 15.14 13.34 -2.18
C LYS A 171 13.76 13.80 -2.64
N VAL A 172 12.79 12.89 -2.79
CA VAL A 172 11.40 13.26 -3.08
C VAL A 172 10.85 14.21 -2.01
N LYS A 173 10.98 13.86 -0.72
CA LYS A 173 10.50 14.74 0.36
C LYS A 173 11.22 16.08 0.35
N LYS A 174 12.54 16.09 0.15
CA LYS A 174 13.32 17.33 0.03
C LYS A 174 12.78 18.22 -1.10
N MET A 175 12.56 17.66 -2.28
CA MET A 175 12.01 18.39 -3.43
C MET A 175 10.59 18.91 -3.20
N LEU A 176 9.72 18.14 -2.53
CA LEU A 176 8.37 18.60 -2.19
C LEU A 176 8.41 19.83 -1.30
N ILE A 177 9.33 19.86 -0.33
CA ILE A 177 9.54 21.02 0.54
C ILE A 177 10.11 22.20 -0.24
N GLU A 178 11.13 21.98 -1.07
CA GLU A 178 11.75 23.04 -1.91
C GLU A 178 10.74 23.68 -2.87
N LYS A 179 9.83 22.88 -3.43
CA LYS A 179 8.73 23.33 -4.29
C LYS A 179 7.55 23.94 -3.52
N GLN A 180 7.61 23.98 -2.19
CA GLN A 180 6.50 24.41 -1.33
C GLN A 180 5.18 23.69 -1.66
N ALA A 181 5.27 22.39 -1.98
CA ALA A 181 4.12 21.59 -2.34
C ALA A 181 3.11 21.56 -1.18
N LYS A 182 1.85 21.87 -1.49
CA LYS A 182 0.79 21.91 -0.50
C LYS A 182 0.26 20.49 -0.23
N PHE A 183 -0.11 20.23 1.02
CA PHE A 183 -0.88 19.04 1.32
C PHE A 183 -2.28 19.15 0.71
N HIS A 184 -2.87 18.01 0.37
CA HIS A 184 -4.27 17.93 0.03
C HIS A 184 -5.11 18.50 1.19
N PRO A 185 -6.08 19.40 0.91
CA PRO A 185 -6.75 20.17 1.95
C PRO A 185 -7.63 19.31 2.86
N LYS A 186 -8.32 18.32 2.29
CA LYS A 186 -9.33 17.49 2.98
C LYS A 186 -8.86 16.06 3.23
N GLU A 187 -8.51 15.37 2.15
CA GLU A 187 -8.13 13.96 2.17
C GLU A 187 -6.83 13.64 2.93
N VAL A 188 -6.79 12.40 3.43
CA VAL A 188 -5.66 11.82 4.16
C VAL A 188 -5.37 10.42 3.65
N CYS A 189 -4.17 9.92 3.94
CA CYS A 189 -3.75 8.59 3.52
C CYS A 189 -4.75 7.53 3.98
N PRO A 190 -5.33 6.74 3.06
CA PRO A 190 -6.34 5.73 3.40
C PRO A 190 -5.78 4.58 4.26
N TYR A 191 -4.45 4.41 4.27
CA TYR A 191 -3.75 3.38 5.03
C TYR A 191 -3.40 3.82 6.46
N CYS A 192 -2.87 5.03 6.63
CA CYS A 192 -2.31 5.49 7.90
C CYS A 192 -2.85 6.85 8.42
N LYS A 193 -3.77 7.48 7.68
CA LYS A 193 -4.40 8.77 8.01
C LYS A 193 -3.48 9.99 8.06
N ALA A 194 -2.21 9.85 7.65
CA ALA A 194 -1.30 10.99 7.48
C ALA A 194 -1.70 11.90 6.31
N LYS A 195 -1.31 13.18 6.38
CA LYS A 195 -1.49 14.15 5.28
C LYS A 195 -0.77 13.71 4.00
N LEU A 196 -1.33 14.09 2.85
CA LEU A 196 -0.91 13.68 1.50
C LEU A 196 -0.45 14.88 0.67
N TRP A 197 0.64 14.74 -0.07
CA TRP A 197 1.01 15.64 -1.17
C TRP A 197 0.45 15.11 -2.50
N ASN A 198 -0.02 16.02 -3.36
CA ASN A 198 -0.38 15.71 -4.75
C ASN A 198 0.86 15.93 -5.64
N LEU A 199 1.34 14.88 -6.33
CA LEU A 199 2.55 15.00 -7.16
C LEU A 199 2.30 15.55 -8.54
N LEU A 200 1.08 15.44 -9.06
CA LEU A 200 0.69 16.09 -10.31
C LEU A 200 0.75 17.61 -10.11
N GLN A 201 0.13 18.12 -9.04
CA GLN A 201 0.18 19.54 -8.69
C GLN A 201 1.62 20.03 -8.42
N ALA A 202 2.48 19.19 -7.83
CA ALA A 202 3.88 19.54 -7.59
C ALA A 202 4.77 19.45 -8.85
N ASN A 203 4.23 19.00 -9.98
CA ASN A 203 4.97 18.69 -11.21
C ASN A 203 6.15 17.72 -10.92
N MET A 204 5.81 16.59 -10.30
CA MET A 204 6.77 15.55 -9.87
C MET A 204 6.47 14.17 -10.46
N ILE A 205 5.61 14.09 -11.46
CA ILE A 205 5.29 12.84 -12.18
C ILE A 205 6.14 12.78 -13.45
N PRO A 206 7.12 11.86 -13.55
CA PRO A 206 7.91 11.71 -14.77
C PRO A 206 7.12 10.97 -15.85
N ARG A 207 7.42 11.25 -17.13
CA ARG A 207 6.86 10.47 -18.27
C ARG A 207 7.14 8.97 -18.19
N SER A 208 8.23 8.56 -17.54
CA SER A 208 8.51 7.14 -17.32
C SER A 208 7.47 6.42 -16.44
N ALA A 209 6.56 7.16 -15.79
CA ALA A 209 5.46 6.59 -15.04
C ALA A 209 4.36 6.01 -15.94
N SER A 210 3.91 6.74 -16.97
CA SER A 210 2.88 6.25 -17.91
C SER A 210 3.37 4.98 -18.61
N ILE A 211 4.60 5.02 -19.14
CA ILE A 211 5.27 3.89 -19.79
C ILE A 211 5.37 2.67 -18.88
N ARG A 212 5.69 2.85 -17.59
CA ARG A 212 5.85 1.72 -16.67
C ARG A 212 4.52 1.08 -16.27
N LEU A 213 3.46 1.89 -16.22
CA LEU A 213 2.13 1.48 -15.77
C LEU A 213 1.22 1.07 -16.93
N ASP A 214 1.76 0.99 -18.15
CA ASP A 214 1.01 0.74 -19.39
C ASP A 214 -0.22 1.66 -19.49
N ALA A 215 -0.01 2.93 -19.14
CA ALA A 215 -1.05 3.95 -19.05
C ALA A 215 -0.90 4.99 -20.15
N TYR A 216 -2.01 5.66 -20.49
CA TYR A 216 -1.97 6.81 -21.38
C TYR A 216 -1.06 7.91 -20.83
N ASP A 217 -0.44 8.67 -21.73
CA ASP A 217 0.37 9.82 -21.34
C ASP A 217 -0.47 10.83 -20.53
N ASP A 218 0.17 11.40 -19.51
CA ASP A 218 -0.43 12.36 -18.57
C ASP A 218 -1.67 11.87 -17.80
N SER A 219 -2.01 10.58 -17.84
CA SER A 219 -3.12 9.98 -17.07
C SER A 219 -2.73 9.52 -15.66
N VAL A 220 -1.43 9.53 -15.33
CA VAL A 220 -0.95 9.06 -14.03
C VAL A 220 -1.07 10.17 -13.00
N GLU A 221 -1.84 9.91 -11.94
CA GLU A 221 -1.92 10.76 -10.76
C GLU A 221 -1.56 9.94 -9.53
N TYR A 222 -0.68 10.46 -8.66
CA TYR A 222 -0.43 9.82 -7.38
C TYR A 222 -0.10 10.80 -6.26
N TYR A 223 -0.31 10.30 -5.05
CA TYR A 223 -0.15 11.00 -3.80
C TYR A 223 0.88 10.30 -2.92
N ILE A 224 1.64 11.08 -2.14
CA ILE A 224 2.55 10.55 -1.11
C ILE A 224 2.16 11.10 0.25
N CYS A 225 2.03 10.23 1.26
CA CYS A 225 1.80 10.67 2.63
C CYS A 225 3.09 10.91 3.42
N LEU A 226 2.98 11.57 4.57
CA LEU A 226 4.13 11.82 5.48
C LEU A 226 4.89 10.56 5.93
N ASN A 227 4.24 9.39 5.90
CA ASN A 227 4.86 8.10 6.23
C ASN A 227 5.41 7.36 5.00
N GLY A 228 5.42 8.00 3.82
CA GLY A 228 5.96 7.42 2.60
C GLY A 228 5.06 6.42 1.89
N HIS A 229 3.76 6.37 2.20
CA HIS A 229 2.81 5.56 1.43
C HIS A 229 2.40 6.28 0.16
N ILE A 230 2.34 5.53 -0.94
CA ILE A 230 1.82 5.93 -2.23
C ILE A 230 0.42 5.38 -2.45
N LEU A 231 -0.40 6.21 -3.06
CA LEU A 231 -1.70 5.91 -3.63
C LEU A 231 -1.70 6.52 -5.02
N GLY A 232 -1.95 5.73 -6.06
CA GLY A 232 -1.98 6.21 -7.43
C GLY A 232 -3.13 5.64 -8.24
N LEU A 233 -3.49 6.40 -9.27
CA LEU A 233 -4.44 6.08 -10.31
C LEU A 233 -3.76 6.34 -11.66
N CYS A 234 -4.12 5.54 -12.66
CA CYS A 234 -3.78 5.77 -14.05
C CYS A 234 -4.91 5.26 -14.94
N THR A 235 -5.03 5.82 -16.14
CA THR A 235 -5.89 5.26 -17.18
C THR A 235 -5.04 4.32 -18.04
N LEU A 236 -5.38 3.04 -18.01
CA LEU A 236 -4.66 1.98 -18.68
C LEU A 236 -4.90 2.05 -20.19
N MET A 237 -3.86 1.74 -20.96
CA MET A 237 -4.01 1.52 -22.39
C MET A 237 -4.76 0.19 -22.64
N PRO A 238 -5.63 0.12 -23.66
CA PRO A 238 -6.27 -1.12 -24.04
C PRO A 238 -5.20 -2.18 -24.36
N VAL A 239 -5.40 -3.39 -23.86
CA VAL A 239 -4.62 -4.55 -24.31
C VAL A 239 -5.09 -4.85 -25.73
N SER A 240 -4.33 -4.40 -26.74
CA SER A 240 -4.55 -4.86 -28.11
C SER A 240 -4.02 -6.29 -28.19
N ASP A 241 -4.91 -7.27 -28.33
CA ASP A 241 -4.53 -8.61 -28.76
C ASP A 241 -3.97 -8.50 -30.18
N SER A 242 -2.66 -8.30 -30.29
CA SER A 242 -1.97 -8.30 -31.58
C SER A 242 -1.78 -9.75 -32.07
N GLU A 243 -2.86 -10.46 -32.32
CA GLU A 243 -2.86 -11.64 -33.21
C GLU A 243 -3.19 -11.28 -34.67
N ASP A 244 -3.24 -9.99 -35.02
CA ASP A 244 -3.45 -9.51 -36.39
C ASP A 244 -2.33 -8.57 -36.87
N ALA A 245 -1.06 -8.94 -36.65
CA ALA A 245 0.04 -8.38 -37.41
C ALA A 245 0.03 -8.97 -38.84
N LYS A 246 -0.94 -8.55 -39.65
CA LYS A 246 -0.98 -8.87 -41.08
C LYS A 246 0.18 -8.19 -41.79
N GLU A 247 1.11 -9.03 -42.23
CA GLU A 247 2.13 -8.84 -43.27
C GLU A 247 1.60 -8.00 -44.45
N TYR A 248 1.92 -6.70 -44.48
CA TYR A 248 1.94 -5.84 -45.68
C TYR A 248 2.92 -4.70 -45.31
N TRP A 249 4.13 -4.54 -45.85
CA TRP A 249 4.53 -4.41 -47.25
C TRP A 249 6.07 -4.58 -47.39
N VAL A 250 6.55 -5.58 -48.11
CA VAL A 250 7.77 -5.47 -48.95
C VAL A 250 7.59 -6.35 -50.18
N LYS A 251 7.05 -5.75 -51.24
CA LYS A 251 7.11 -6.13 -52.66
C LYS A 251 6.86 -4.81 -53.40
N ASP A 252 7.70 -4.25 -54.27
CA ASP A 252 8.83 -4.74 -55.04
C ASP A 252 9.79 -3.55 -55.31
N VAL A 253 11.10 -3.78 -55.20
CA VAL A 253 12.12 -3.03 -55.95
C VAL A 253 13.00 -4.07 -56.62
N GLU A 254 12.62 -4.45 -57.83
CA GLU A 254 13.43 -4.64 -59.05
C GLU A 254 12.61 -5.38 -60.12
#